data_AF-W6MF18-F1
#
_entry.id   AF-W6MF18-F1
#
_cell.length_a   1.000
_cell.length_b   1.000
_cell.length_c   1.000
_cell.angle_alpha   90.00
_cell.angle_beta   90.00
_cell.angle_gamma   90.00
#
_symmetry.space_group_name_H-M   'P 1'
#
loop_
_entity.id
_entity.type
_entity.pdbx_description
1 polymer ?
#
loop_
_entity_poly.entity_id
_entity_poly.type
_entity_poly.pdbx_seq_one_letter_code
_entity_poly.pdbx_strand_id
1 'polypeptide(L)'
;MLGIFFVVYLLVIVALYPLHASGLVLFNGPFGFISGLVMVIQESYQIVNFLIRAFILPRPLKAVFEVTFREKSPYVGDSSDLLMVGYTGDTLLRKIQRITLKNLWLPIWIGSTIFLFLLNFIPVAGVFLVILLKSPTRGYNSLKAYYEMKGLNPAQVDYMISLQKGDLLTFGFVCTCLETVPFLSLLFVFTNETAAALWAAEIELKFERRRTEKEE
;
A
#
# COMPACT_ATOMS: atom_id res chain seq x y z
N MET A 1 6.49 3.36 -23.38
CA MET A 1 6.77 3.58 -21.93
C MET A 1 8.25 3.49 -21.60
N LEU A 2 9.00 2.47 -22.06
CA LEU A 2 10.42 2.30 -21.73
C LEU A 2 11.29 3.53 -22.09
N GLY A 3 11.03 4.16 -23.24
CA GLY A 3 11.73 5.39 -23.65
C GLY A 3 11.49 6.59 -22.73
N ILE A 4 10.33 6.70 -22.09
CA ILE A 4 10.04 7.80 -21.16
C ILE A 4 10.88 7.65 -19.89
N PHE A 5 10.97 6.43 -19.35
CA PHE A 5 11.82 6.17 -18.18
C PHE A 5 13.30 6.41 -18.49
N PHE A 6 13.75 6.04 -19.69
CA PHE A 6 15.11 6.30 -20.13
C PHE A 6 15.40 7.81 -20.24
N VAL A 7 14.47 8.59 -20.82
CA VAL A 7 14.61 10.05 -20.90
C VAL A 7 14.63 10.70 -19.51
N VAL A 8 13.73 10.28 -18.61
CA VAL A 8 13.72 10.76 -17.23
C VAL A 8 15.03 10.41 -16.52
N TYR A 9 15.53 9.19 -16.70
CA TYR A 9 16.80 8.75 -16.13
C TYR A 9 17.98 9.61 -16.63
N LEU A 10 18.03 9.88 -17.94
CA LEU A 10 19.08 10.70 -18.54
C LEU A 10 19.00 12.15 -18.04
N LEU A 11 17.81 12.73 -17.97
CA LEU A 11 17.59 14.07 -17.43
C LEU A 11 18.02 14.18 -15.96
N VAL A 12 17.68 13.20 -15.13
CA VAL A 12 18.07 13.15 -13.71
C VAL A 12 19.59 13.07 -13.57
N ILE A 13 20.26 12.23 -14.36
CA ILE A 13 21.73 12.16 -14.37
C ILE A 13 22.34 13.49 -14.75
N VAL A 14 21.93 14.08 -15.88
CA VAL A 14 22.53 15.32 -16.37
C VAL A 14 22.32 16.48 -15.39
N ALA A 15 21.15 16.54 -14.73
CA ALA A 15 20.83 17.61 -13.79
C ALA A 15 21.49 17.42 -12.41
N LEU A 16 21.46 16.21 -11.85
CA LEU A 16 21.86 15.98 -10.45
C LEU A 16 23.31 15.50 -10.30
N TYR A 17 23.90 14.82 -11.30
CA TYR A 17 25.26 14.31 -11.18
C TYR A 17 26.32 15.40 -10.96
N PRO A 18 26.33 16.52 -11.70
CA PRO A 18 27.32 17.57 -11.45
C PRO A 18 27.19 18.16 -10.04
N LEU A 19 25.96 18.31 -9.55
CA LEU A 19 25.68 18.82 -8.21
C LEU A 19 26.22 17.87 -7.13
N HIS A 20 25.89 16.58 -7.21
CA HIS A 20 26.37 15.57 -6.26
C HIS A 20 27.89 15.35 -6.33
N ALA A 21 28.44 15.26 -7.53
CA ALA A 21 29.88 15.10 -7.74
C ALA A 21 30.64 16.31 -7.19
N SER A 22 30.18 17.54 -7.45
CA SER A 22 30.86 18.75 -6.95
C SER A 22 30.88 18.80 -5.41
N GLY A 23 29.74 18.54 -4.76
CA GLY A 23 29.67 18.49 -3.30
C GLY A 23 30.53 17.38 -2.71
N LEU A 24 30.44 16.15 -3.24
CA LEU A 24 31.17 15.01 -2.69
C LEU A 24 32.67 15.08 -2.98
N VAL A 25 33.11 15.71 -4.07
CA VAL A 25 34.53 15.91 -4.34
C VAL A 25 35.15 16.89 -3.34
N LEU A 26 34.40 17.90 -2.89
CA LEU A 26 34.86 18.83 -1.86
C LEU A 26 35.13 18.14 -0.51
N PHE A 27 34.30 17.16 -0.13
CA PHE A 27 34.43 16.48 1.17
C PHE A 27 35.27 15.19 1.12
N ASN A 28 35.18 14.41 0.04
CA ASN A 28 35.78 13.07 -0.09
C ASN A 28 36.89 13.00 -1.17
N GLY A 29 37.27 14.13 -1.77
CA GLY A 29 38.29 14.19 -2.81
C GLY A 29 37.87 13.47 -4.11
N PRO A 30 38.82 12.92 -4.90
CA PRO A 30 38.50 12.28 -6.18
C PRO A 30 37.51 11.11 -6.10
N PHE A 31 37.40 10.44 -4.95
CA PHE A 31 36.38 9.41 -4.74
C PHE A 31 34.94 9.96 -4.82
N GLY A 32 34.75 11.27 -4.65
CA GLY A 32 33.46 11.94 -4.78
C GLY A 32 32.79 11.75 -6.14
N PHE A 33 33.56 11.56 -7.22
CA PHE A 33 32.99 11.25 -8.55
C PHE A 33 32.24 9.90 -8.54
N ILE A 34 32.84 8.87 -7.95
CA ILE A 34 32.25 7.53 -7.88
C ILE A 34 31.04 7.54 -6.93
N SER A 35 31.19 8.15 -5.74
CA SER A 35 30.11 8.26 -4.77
C SER A 35 28.92 9.04 -5.32
N GLY A 36 29.15 10.13 -6.05
CA GLY A 36 28.09 10.91 -6.70
C GLY A 36 27.34 10.10 -7.75
N LEU A 37 28.04 9.27 -8.52
CA LEU A 37 27.41 8.38 -9.50
C LEU A 37 26.49 7.36 -8.82
N VAL A 38 26.95 6.72 -7.74
CA VAL A 38 26.14 5.78 -6.94
C VAL A 38 24.90 6.46 -6.37
N MET A 39 25.03 7.67 -5.82
CA MET A 39 23.92 8.45 -5.27
C MET A 39 22.84 8.75 -6.32
N VAL A 40 23.25 9.23 -7.50
CA VAL A 40 22.34 9.55 -8.60
C VAL A 40 21.62 8.30 -9.11
N ILE A 41 22.31 7.15 -9.21
CA ILE A 41 21.67 5.88 -9.57
C ILE A 41 20.58 5.53 -8.55
N GLN A 42 20.87 5.68 -7.26
CA GLN A 42 19.92 5.37 -6.19
C GLN A 42 18.70 6.30 -6.22
N GLU A 43 18.90 7.61 -6.39
CA GLU A 43 17.80 8.59 -6.53
C GLU A 43 16.94 8.30 -7.76
N SER A 44 17.59 8.00 -8.89
CA SER A 44 16.91 7.63 -10.12
C SER A 44 16.07 6.37 -9.95
N TYR A 45 16.60 5.35 -9.28
CA TYR A 45 15.87 4.13 -8.94
C TYR A 45 14.63 4.44 -8.09
N GLN A 46 14.73 5.32 -7.09
CA GLN A 46 13.58 5.70 -6.26
C GLN A 46 12.50 6.42 -7.08
N ILE A 47 12.89 7.37 -7.95
CA ILE A 47 11.97 8.09 -8.84
C ILE A 47 11.25 7.12 -9.78
N VAL A 48 12.00 6.23 -10.44
CA VAL A 48 11.43 5.25 -11.37
C VAL A 48 10.47 4.31 -10.64
N ASN A 49 10.82 3.80 -9.46
CA ASN A 49 9.92 2.97 -8.66
C ASN A 49 8.66 3.70 -8.24
N PHE A 50 8.79 4.96 -7.83
CA PHE A 50 7.64 5.80 -7.50
C PHE A 50 6.69 5.93 -8.69
N LEU A 51 7.22 6.22 -9.89
CA LEU A 51 6.44 6.32 -11.11
C LEU A 51 5.77 4.99 -11.49
N ILE A 52 6.49 3.88 -11.40
CA ILE A 52 5.96 2.53 -11.64
C ILE A 52 4.80 2.24 -10.70
N ARG A 53 4.96 2.51 -9.40
CA ARG A 53 3.92 2.29 -8.39
C ARG A 53 2.70 3.20 -8.58
N ALA A 54 2.92 4.45 -8.98
CA ALA A 54 1.84 5.42 -9.16
C ALA A 54 1.02 5.16 -10.41
N PHE A 55 1.66 4.87 -11.54
CA PHE A 55 0.99 4.85 -12.85
C PHE A 55 0.83 3.44 -13.45
N ILE A 56 1.81 2.55 -13.24
CA ILE A 56 1.86 1.27 -13.96
C ILE A 56 1.23 0.16 -13.13
N LEU A 57 1.62 0.01 -11.87
CA LEU A 57 1.21 -1.10 -11.00
C LEU A 57 -0.28 -1.18 -10.66
N PRO A 58 -1.07 -0.09 -10.53
CA PRO A 58 -2.46 -0.22 -10.06
C PRO A 58 -3.32 -1.19 -10.89
N ARG A 59 -3.11 -1.26 -12.20
CA ARG A 59 -3.84 -2.16 -13.11
C ARG A 59 -3.43 -3.63 -12.99
N PRO A 60 -2.14 -4.00 -13.20
CA PRO A 60 -1.71 -5.40 -13.13
C PRO A 60 -1.85 -5.97 -11.71
N LEU A 61 -1.66 -5.18 -10.65
CA LEU A 61 -1.90 -5.65 -9.28
C LEU A 61 -3.36 -6.01 -9.04
N LYS A 62 -4.29 -5.15 -9.48
CA LYS A 62 -5.72 -5.46 -9.41
C LYS A 62 -6.05 -6.73 -10.21
N ALA A 63 -5.50 -6.88 -11.41
CA ALA A 63 -5.72 -8.08 -12.23
C ALA A 63 -5.19 -9.36 -11.55
N VAL A 64 -3.98 -9.32 -10.98
CA VAL A 64 -3.40 -10.45 -10.24
C VAL A 64 -4.28 -10.80 -9.03
N PHE A 65 -4.75 -9.78 -8.30
CA PHE A 65 -5.65 -9.98 -7.18
C PHE A 65 -6.94 -10.67 -7.62
N GLU A 66 -7.62 -10.14 -8.65
CA GLU A 66 -8.90 -10.65 -9.13
C GLU A 66 -8.81 -12.07 -9.67
N VAL A 67 -7.77 -12.39 -10.45
CA VAL A 67 -7.55 -13.73 -11.00
C VAL A 67 -7.30 -14.73 -9.87
N THR A 68 -6.39 -14.40 -8.95
CA THR A 68 -6.06 -15.28 -7.81
C THR A 68 -7.28 -15.50 -6.91
N PHE A 69 -8.04 -14.44 -6.64
CA PHE A 69 -9.25 -14.51 -5.83
C PHE A 69 -10.31 -15.39 -6.50
N ARG A 70 -10.58 -15.22 -7.80
CA ARG A 70 -11.56 -16.04 -8.53
C ARG A 70 -11.16 -17.51 -8.65
N GLU A 71 -9.86 -17.80 -8.72
CA GLU A 71 -9.39 -19.19 -8.81
C GLU A 71 -9.50 -19.94 -7.48
N LYS A 72 -9.30 -19.23 -6.36
CA LYS A 72 -9.22 -19.85 -5.03
C LYS A 72 -10.46 -19.66 -4.16
N SER A 73 -11.29 -18.67 -4.47
CA SER A 73 -12.50 -18.40 -3.73
C SER A 73 -13.67 -19.20 -4.31
N PRO A 74 -14.52 -19.80 -3.45
CA PRO A 74 -15.79 -20.39 -3.88
C PRO A 74 -16.84 -19.33 -4.24
N TYR A 75 -16.48 -18.04 -4.21
CA TYR A 75 -17.37 -16.90 -4.44
C TYR A 75 -18.20 -17.01 -5.73
N VAL A 76 -19.50 -17.27 -5.58
CA VAL A 76 -20.50 -17.27 -6.66
C VAL A 76 -21.31 -15.96 -6.63
N GLY A 77 -20.66 -14.81 -6.82
CA GLY A 77 -21.27 -13.54 -7.27
C GLY A 77 -22.45 -12.91 -6.51
N ASP A 78 -23.02 -13.55 -5.49
CA ASP A 78 -24.34 -13.25 -4.91
C ASP A 78 -24.33 -13.30 -3.36
N SER A 79 -23.15 -13.43 -2.74
CA SER A 79 -22.98 -13.63 -1.30
C SER A 79 -23.19 -12.37 -0.43
N SER A 80 -23.45 -11.20 -1.04
CA SER A 80 -23.74 -9.95 -0.30
C SER A 80 -25.05 -10.02 0.48
N ASP A 81 -25.99 -10.85 0.01
CA ASP A 81 -27.40 -10.76 0.36
C ASP A 81 -27.80 -11.58 1.60
N LEU A 82 -26.90 -12.35 2.21
CA LEU A 82 -27.24 -13.19 3.37
C LEU A 82 -26.53 -12.81 4.68
N LEU A 83 -25.38 -12.13 4.62
CA LEU A 83 -24.58 -11.83 5.82
C LEU A 83 -24.67 -10.37 6.28
N MET A 84 -25.19 -9.46 5.44
CA MET A 84 -25.22 -8.02 5.74
C MET A 84 -26.61 -7.36 5.58
N VAL A 85 -27.66 -8.16 5.40
CA VAL A 85 -29.05 -7.69 5.44
C VAL A 85 -29.31 -7.11 6.83
N GLY A 86 -29.40 -5.78 6.91
CA GLY A 86 -29.70 -5.05 8.14
C GLY A 86 -28.59 -4.15 8.69
N TYR A 87 -27.35 -4.18 8.16
CA TYR A 87 -26.31 -3.23 8.59
C TYR A 87 -26.39 -1.90 7.82
N THR A 88 -27.45 -1.14 8.08
CA THR A 88 -27.65 0.24 7.60
C THR A 88 -27.24 1.23 8.72
N GLY A 89 -26.09 0.99 9.32
CA GLY A 89 -25.66 1.64 10.56
C GLY A 89 -24.83 2.91 10.37
N ASP A 90 -25.20 3.79 9.44
CA ASP A 90 -24.62 5.15 9.43
C ASP A 90 -25.51 6.05 10.29
N THR A 91 -25.20 6.15 11.59
CA THR A 91 -25.80 7.18 12.45
C THR A 91 -25.51 8.56 11.87
N LEU A 92 -26.52 9.45 11.85
CA LEU A 92 -26.40 10.82 11.35
C LEU A 92 -25.16 11.56 11.91
N LEU A 93 -24.83 11.29 13.18
CA LEU A 93 -23.62 11.78 13.85
C LEU A 93 -22.32 11.37 13.13
N ARG A 94 -22.19 10.12 12.70
CA ARG A 94 -21.00 9.60 11.99
C ARG A 94 -20.89 10.18 10.59
N LYS A 95 -22.03 10.46 9.93
CA LYS A 95 -22.10 11.13 8.63
C LYS A 95 -21.62 12.59 8.73
N ILE A 96 -22.08 13.32 9.75
CA ILE A 96 -21.66 14.69 10.05
C ILE A 96 -20.17 14.72 10.43
N GLN A 97 -19.71 13.78 11.25
CA GLN A 97 -18.31 13.69 11.67
C GLN A 97 -17.38 13.41 10.49
N ARG A 98 -17.76 12.55 9.53
CA ARG A 98 -17.01 12.31 8.28
C ARG A 98 -16.92 13.57 7.41
N ILE A 99 -17.97 14.40 7.34
CA ILE A 99 -17.99 15.63 6.54
C ILE A 99 -17.10 16.71 7.18
N THR A 100 -17.18 16.89 8.51
CA THR A 100 -16.38 17.88 9.24
C THR A 100 -14.88 17.51 9.27
N LEU A 101 -14.55 16.22 9.39
CA LEU A 101 -13.15 15.75 9.30
C LEU A 101 -12.57 15.88 7.88
N LYS A 102 -13.41 15.90 6.83
CA LYS A 102 -12.96 16.02 5.44
C LYS A 102 -12.25 17.35 5.16
N ASN A 103 -12.64 18.44 5.83
CA ASN A 103 -11.98 19.74 5.71
C ASN A 103 -10.69 19.86 6.53
N LEU A 104 -10.48 19.01 7.53
CA LEU A 104 -9.24 18.91 8.31
C LEU A 104 -8.27 17.86 7.77
N TRP A 105 -8.66 17.12 6.73
CA TRP A 105 -7.82 16.09 6.10
C TRP A 105 -6.47 16.67 5.71
N LEU A 106 -6.45 17.74 4.91
CA LEU A 106 -5.22 18.30 4.34
C LEU A 106 -4.17 18.67 5.41
N PRO A 107 -4.46 19.52 6.43
CA PRO A 107 -3.46 19.87 7.43
C PRO A 107 -3.02 18.67 8.29
N ILE A 108 -3.93 17.74 8.61
CA ILE A 108 -3.59 16.53 9.38
C ILE A 108 -2.70 15.59 8.57
N TRP A 109 -2.97 15.44 7.27
CA TRP A 109 -2.19 14.58 6.38
C TRP A 109 -0.79 15.14 6.13
N ILE A 110 -0.69 16.47 5.94
CA ILE A 110 0.60 17.18 5.84
C ILE A 110 1.37 17.04 7.15
N GLY A 111 0.75 17.29 8.30
CA GLY A 111 1.39 17.15 9.62
C GLY A 111 1.87 15.73 9.89
N SER A 112 1.05 14.73 9.59
CA SER A 112 1.41 13.31 9.74
C SER A 112 2.56 12.92 8.80
N THR A 113 2.58 13.45 7.58
CA THR A 113 3.66 13.19 6.62
C THR A 113 4.97 13.82 7.07
N ILE A 114 4.94 15.06 7.55
CA ILE A 114 6.12 15.73 8.12
C ILE A 114 6.61 14.97 9.35
N PHE A 115 5.71 14.55 10.23
CA PHE A 115 6.07 13.76 11.41
C PHE A 115 6.75 12.43 11.04
N LEU A 116 6.18 11.67 10.09
CA LEU A 116 6.79 10.44 9.58
C LEU A 116 8.14 10.69 8.89
N PHE A 117 8.28 11.83 8.21
CA PHE A 117 9.54 12.22 7.59
C PHE A 117 10.61 12.52 8.64
N LEU A 118 10.28 13.31 9.67
CA LEU A 118 11.17 13.59 10.81
C LEU A 118 11.61 12.31 11.52
N LEU A 119 10.68 11.37 11.67
CA LEU A 119 10.96 10.10 12.33
C LEU A 119 12.01 9.26 11.59
N ASN A 120 12.13 9.36 10.26
CA ASN A 120 13.18 8.68 9.50
C ASN A 120 14.60 9.19 9.81
N PHE A 121 14.75 10.36 10.45
CA PHE A 121 16.07 10.86 10.86
C PHE A 121 16.66 10.09 12.06
N ILE A 122 15.87 9.25 12.74
CA ILE A 122 16.38 8.34 13.76
C ILE A 122 16.82 7.05 13.07
N PRO A 123 18.13 6.78 12.96
CA PRO A 123 18.61 5.58 12.28
C PRO A 123 18.08 4.33 12.96
N VAL A 124 17.71 3.33 12.16
CA VAL A 124 17.10 2.05 12.56
C VAL A 124 15.70 2.21 13.17
N ALA A 125 15.56 2.87 14.33
CA ALA A 125 14.27 2.99 15.03
C ALA A 125 13.22 3.76 14.21
N GLY A 126 13.64 4.78 13.46
CA GLY A 126 12.78 5.57 12.60
C GLY A 126 12.10 4.74 11.52
N VAL A 127 12.87 3.88 10.85
CA VAL A 127 12.36 2.99 9.79
C VAL A 127 11.33 2.02 10.37
N PHE A 128 11.64 1.37 11.49
CA PHE A 128 10.70 0.47 12.17
C PHE A 128 9.39 1.16 12.55
N LEU A 129 9.46 2.37 13.10
CA LEU A 129 8.29 3.08 13.58
C LEU A 129 7.44 3.61 12.42
N VAL A 130 8.06 4.00 11.29
CA VAL A 130 7.35 4.34 10.04
C VAL A 130 6.63 3.13 9.45
N ILE A 131 7.27 1.96 9.44
CA ILE A 131 6.64 0.71 9.02
C ILE A 131 5.41 0.46 9.88
N LEU A 132 5.57 0.48 11.21
CA LEU A 132 4.48 0.21 12.15
C LEU A 132 3.30 1.18 11.95
N LEU A 133 3.57 2.47 11.77
CA LEU A 133 2.54 3.49 11.57
C LEU A 133 1.82 3.38 10.22
N LYS A 134 2.50 2.94 9.16
CA LYS A 134 1.90 2.75 7.82
C LYS A 134 1.16 1.43 7.66
N SER A 135 1.49 0.44 8.49
CA SER A 135 0.97 -0.92 8.41
C SER A 135 -0.57 -1.03 8.42
N PRO A 136 -1.33 -0.37 9.31
CA PRO A 136 -2.79 -0.48 9.31
C PRO A 136 -3.42 -0.07 7.98
N THR A 137 -2.96 1.05 7.42
CA THR A 137 -3.45 1.56 6.14
C THR A 137 -3.07 0.63 4.99
N ARG A 138 -1.86 0.06 5.00
CA ARG A 138 -1.46 -0.94 4.00
C ARG A 138 -2.33 -2.19 4.09
N GLY A 139 -2.59 -2.71 5.28
CA GLY A 139 -3.48 -3.85 5.50
C GLY A 139 -4.87 -3.61 4.93
N TYR A 140 -5.49 -2.47 5.29
CA TYR A 140 -6.79 -2.06 4.75
C TYR A 140 -6.80 -2.00 3.22
N ASN A 141 -5.80 -1.34 2.62
CA ASN A 141 -5.73 -1.18 1.17
C ASN A 141 -5.59 -2.52 0.43
N SER A 142 -5.01 -3.54 1.08
CA SER A 142 -4.79 -4.87 0.48
C SER A 142 -6.10 -5.63 0.22
N LEU A 143 -7.13 -5.44 1.05
CA LEU A 143 -8.45 -6.05 0.87
C LEU A 143 -9.45 -5.13 0.14
N LYS A 144 -9.02 -3.93 -0.27
CA LYS A 144 -9.91 -2.96 -0.91
C LYS A 144 -10.55 -3.51 -2.18
N ALA A 145 -9.78 -4.19 -3.02
CA ALA A 145 -10.29 -4.80 -4.26
C ALA A 145 -11.36 -5.87 -3.97
N TYR A 146 -11.19 -6.65 -2.89
CA TYR A 146 -12.20 -7.62 -2.44
C TYR A 146 -13.49 -6.92 -1.99
N TYR A 147 -13.40 -5.86 -1.18
CA TYR A 147 -14.58 -5.10 -0.75
C TYR A 147 -15.31 -4.43 -1.92
N GLU A 148 -14.57 -3.92 -2.90
CA GLU A 148 -15.12 -3.35 -4.14
C GLU A 148 -15.83 -4.44 -4.98
N MET A 149 -15.22 -5.62 -5.15
CA MET A 149 -15.83 -6.73 -5.89
C MET A 149 -17.10 -7.26 -5.22
N LYS A 150 -17.11 -7.31 -3.88
CA LYS A 150 -18.26 -7.74 -3.10
C LYS A 150 -19.37 -6.68 -3.03
N GLY A 151 -19.15 -5.48 -3.59
CA GLY A 151 -20.14 -4.41 -3.63
C GLY A 151 -20.50 -3.84 -2.24
N LEU A 152 -19.58 -3.92 -1.28
CA LEU A 152 -19.87 -3.50 0.09
C LEU A 152 -20.02 -1.98 0.22
N ASN A 153 -21.05 -1.56 0.96
CA ASN A 153 -21.21 -0.16 1.35
C ASN A 153 -20.16 0.26 2.40
N PRO A 154 -19.85 1.57 2.53
CA PRO A 154 -18.83 2.04 3.48
C PRO A 154 -19.05 1.58 4.94
N ALA A 155 -20.30 1.52 5.40
CA ALA A 155 -20.63 1.02 6.73
C ALA A 155 -20.30 -0.47 6.90
N GLN A 156 -20.56 -1.27 5.87
CA GLN A 156 -20.26 -2.70 5.82
C GLN A 156 -18.76 -2.96 5.77
N VAL A 157 -18.02 -2.15 5.01
CA VAL A 157 -16.55 -2.18 4.98
C VAL A 157 -15.98 -1.86 6.37
N ASP A 158 -16.47 -0.81 7.03
CA ASP A 158 -16.04 -0.46 8.39
C ASP A 158 -16.30 -1.60 9.39
N TYR A 159 -17.46 -2.26 9.27
CA TYR A 159 -17.79 -3.42 10.09
C TYR A 159 -16.82 -4.58 9.84
N MET A 160 -16.56 -4.89 8.57
CA MET A 160 -15.59 -5.94 8.18
C MET A 160 -14.19 -5.65 8.67
N ILE A 161 -13.71 -4.41 8.58
CA ILE A 161 -12.43 -3.99 9.13
C ILE A 161 -12.41 -4.19 10.64
N SER A 162 -13.51 -3.84 11.32
CA SER A 162 -13.57 -3.88 12.78
C SER A 162 -13.46 -5.30 13.35
N LEU A 163 -13.92 -6.30 12.59
CA LEU A 163 -13.81 -7.72 12.93
C LEU A 163 -12.38 -8.28 12.82
N GLN A 164 -11.52 -7.67 12.00
CA GLN A 164 -10.20 -8.23 11.64
C GLN A 164 -9.05 -7.22 11.80
N LYS A 165 -9.19 -6.25 12.72
CA LYS A 165 -8.19 -5.18 12.93
C LYS A 165 -6.78 -5.71 13.19
N GLY A 166 -6.66 -6.78 14.00
CA GLY A 166 -5.37 -7.40 14.33
C GLY A 166 -4.71 -8.04 13.11
N ASP A 167 -5.50 -8.78 12.32
CA ASP A 167 -5.03 -9.44 11.10
C ASP A 167 -4.62 -8.40 10.04
N LEU A 168 -5.40 -7.33 9.88
CA LEU A 168 -5.04 -6.21 8.99
C LEU A 168 -3.73 -5.54 9.40
N LEU A 169 -3.54 -5.31 10.70
CA LEU A 169 -2.32 -4.69 11.22
C LEU A 169 -1.09 -5.56 10.93
N THR A 170 -1.17 -6.85 11.28
CA THR A 170 -0.06 -7.80 11.12
C THR A 170 0.25 -8.08 9.66
N PHE A 171 -0.78 -8.28 8.83
CA PHE A 171 -0.63 -8.45 7.39
C PHE A 171 0.01 -7.21 6.75
N GLY A 172 -0.51 -6.02 7.08
CA GLY A 172 0.04 -4.76 6.60
C GLY A 172 1.49 -4.53 7.04
N PHE A 173 1.85 -4.97 8.24
CA PHE A 173 3.23 -4.90 8.74
C PHE A 173 4.18 -5.78 7.94
N VAL A 174 3.85 -7.05 7.75
CA VAL A 174 4.66 -7.97 6.94
C VAL A 174 4.80 -7.45 5.51
N CYS A 175 3.70 -7.00 4.89
CA CYS A 175 3.73 -6.43 3.55
C CYS A 175 4.67 -5.23 3.46
N THR A 176 4.58 -4.31 4.43
CA THR A 176 5.39 -3.08 4.46
C THR A 176 6.87 -3.39 4.70
N CYS A 177 7.18 -4.37 5.56
CA CYS A 177 8.55 -4.86 5.75
C CYS A 177 9.14 -5.41 4.46
N LEU A 178 8.41 -6.28 3.75
CA LEU A 178 8.86 -6.86 2.49
C LEU A 178 9.06 -5.77 1.41
N GLU A 179 8.14 -4.82 1.30
CA GLU A 179 8.26 -3.72 0.35
C GLU A 179 9.36 -2.70 0.69
N THR A 180 9.88 -2.72 1.91
CA THR A 180 11.01 -1.86 2.31
C THR A 180 12.34 -2.37 1.76
N VAL A 181 12.44 -3.65 1.38
CA VAL A 181 13.67 -4.24 0.84
C VAL A 181 13.99 -3.60 -0.53
N PRO A 182 15.11 -2.87 -0.66
CA PRO A 182 15.48 -2.25 -1.93
C PRO A 182 15.72 -3.33 -3.00
N PHE A 183 15.54 -2.97 -4.27
CA PHE A 183 15.63 -3.85 -5.45
C PHE A 183 14.55 -4.95 -5.56
N LEU A 184 14.16 -5.56 -4.43
CA LEU A 184 13.12 -6.60 -4.38
C LEU A 184 11.71 -6.05 -4.14
N SER A 185 11.60 -4.76 -3.81
CA SER A 185 10.31 -4.17 -3.41
C SER A 185 9.22 -4.35 -4.47
N LEU A 186 9.54 -4.25 -5.77
CA LEU A 186 8.56 -4.47 -6.83
C LEU A 186 8.05 -5.91 -6.89
N LEU A 187 8.94 -6.90 -6.70
CA LEU A 187 8.56 -8.32 -6.65
C LEU A 187 7.67 -8.61 -5.44
N PHE A 188 8.01 -8.04 -4.29
CA PHE A 188 7.21 -8.18 -3.08
C PHE A 188 5.84 -7.51 -3.19
N VAL A 189 5.67 -6.45 -3.98
CA VAL A 189 4.33 -5.88 -4.23
C VAL A 189 3.42 -6.91 -4.90
N PHE A 190 3.87 -7.60 -5.95
CA PHE A 190 3.07 -8.66 -6.57
C PHE A 190 2.80 -9.82 -5.61
N THR A 191 3.81 -10.22 -4.85
CA THR A 191 3.67 -11.27 -3.84
C THR A 191 2.63 -10.90 -2.77
N ASN A 192 2.67 -9.67 -2.27
CA ASN A 192 1.73 -9.15 -1.29
C ASN A 192 0.31 -9.11 -1.84
N GLU A 193 0.12 -8.74 -3.11
CA GLU A 193 -1.21 -8.76 -3.73
C GLU A 193 -1.75 -10.18 -3.94
N THR A 194 -0.90 -11.15 -4.30
CA THR A 194 -1.31 -12.56 -4.34
C THR A 194 -1.70 -13.07 -2.94
N ALA A 195 -0.93 -12.72 -1.91
CA ALA A 195 -1.23 -13.09 -0.53
C ALA A 195 -2.53 -12.45 -0.04
N ALA A 196 -2.80 -11.20 -0.43
CA ALA A 196 -4.04 -10.50 -0.10
C ALA A 196 -5.26 -11.15 -0.77
N ALA A 197 -5.12 -11.62 -2.02
CA ALA A 197 -6.18 -12.33 -2.72
C ALA A 197 -6.46 -13.71 -2.10
N LEU A 198 -5.42 -14.45 -1.72
CA LEU A 198 -5.56 -15.72 -0.99
C LEU A 198 -6.24 -15.50 0.37
N TRP A 199 -5.87 -14.43 1.08
CA TRP A 199 -6.52 -14.09 2.33
C TRP A 199 -8.01 -13.73 2.14
N ALA A 200 -8.34 -12.96 1.10
CA ALA A 200 -9.73 -12.69 0.74
C ALA A 200 -10.52 -13.97 0.42
N ALA A 201 -9.91 -14.93 -0.29
CA ALA A 201 -10.53 -16.22 -0.57
C ALA A 201 -10.79 -17.03 0.71
N GLU A 202 -9.83 -17.04 1.65
CA GLU A 202 -9.98 -17.69 2.96
C GLU A 202 -11.10 -17.05 3.80
N ILE A 203 -11.27 -15.73 3.72
CA ILE A 203 -12.40 -15.03 4.36
C ILE A 203 -13.73 -15.58 3.82
N GLU A 204 -13.86 -15.75 2.50
CA GLU A 204 -15.09 -16.26 1.90
C GLU A 204 -15.33 -17.74 2.26
N LEU A 205 -14.30 -18.58 2.26
CA LEU A 205 -14.38 -19.97 2.72
C LEU A 205 -14.83 -20.09 4.18
N LYS A 206 -14.42 -19.15 5.04
CA LYS A 206 -14.90 -19.08 6.44
C LYS A 206 -16.36 -18.64 6.53
N PHE A 207 -16.84 -17.85 5.57
CA PHE A 207 -18.25 -17.45 5.53
C PHE A 207 -19.14 -18.59 5.04
N GLU A 208 -18.72 -19.32 4.01
CA GLU A 208 -19.47 -20.48 3.51
C GLU A 208 -19.59 -21.58 4.56
N ARG A 209 -18.51 -21.93 5.25
CA ARG A 209 -18.55 -22.91 6.35
C ARG A 209 -19.56 -22.54 7.44
N ARG A 210 -19.60 -21.26 7.84
CA ARG A 210 -20.58 -20.78 8.82
C ARG A 210 -22.01 -20.79 8.30
N ARG A 211 -22.21 -20.77 6.98
CA ARG A 211 -23.52 -20.88 6.36
C ARG A 211 -24.01 -22.32 6.39
N THR A 212 -23.16 -23.28 5.99
CA THR A 212 -23.51 -24.71 6.02
C THR A 212 -23.81 -25.17 7.45
N GLU A 213 -23.02 -24.72 8.43
CA GLU A 213 -23.25 -25.01 9.87
C GLU A 213 -24.58 -24.45 10.43
N LYS A 214 -25.20 -23.46 9.78
CA LYS A 214 -26.50 -22.91 10.20
C LYS A 214 -27.69 -23.56 9.50
N GLU A 215 -27.44 -24.21 8.37
CA GLU A 215 -28.45 -24.92 7.57
C GLU A 215 -28.62 -26.38 8.06
N GLU A 216 -27.64 -26.92 8.80
CA GLU A 216 -27.69 -28.20 9.54
C GLU A 216 -28.30 -28.06 10.95
#